data_AF-A0A3L6N378-F1
#
_entry.id   AF-A0A3L6N378-F1
#
_cell.length_a   1.000
_cell.length_b   1.000
_cell.length_c   1.000
_cell.angle_alpha   90.00
_cell.angle_beta   90.00
_cell.angle_gamma   90.00
#
_symmetry.space_group_name_H-M   'P 1'
#
loop_
_entity.id
_entity.type
_entity.pdbx_description
1 polymer ?
#
loop_
_entity_poly.entity_id
_entity_poly.type
_entity_poly.pdbx_seq_one_letter_code
_entity_poly.pdbx_strand_id
1 'polypeptide(L)'
;MCPVNPKEMRSSTFAPCLPGWKDRSLAAAQRSISLGTGELSSETAFLAMLMSCIPPGTPLEVLRKGADVRKRWNHEGAVGKLKARDLFVHPDIEELLLNPAKLRDAWKCCRVTAGLEPDVPEVLSSFVALSEDCFDADLKLFWSFQALILICGAIPWKSLEPV
;
A
#
# COMPACT_ATOMS: atom_id res chain seq x y z
N MET A 1 -9.63 46.01 -9.55
CA MET A 1 -9.52 44.81 -8.69
C MET A 1 -10.66 43.88 -9.08
N CYS A 2 -10.36 42.78 -9.78
CA CYS A 2 -11.37 41.77 -10.11
C CYS A 2 -11.51 40.81 -8.92
N PRO A 3 -12.75 40.44 -8.52
CA PRO A 3 -12.94 39.51 -7.42
C PRO A 3 -12.54 38.11 -7.89
N VAL A 4 -11.58 37.50 -7.19
CA VAL A 4 -11.21 36.09 -7.39
C VAL A 4 -12.30 35.23 -6.76
N ASN A 5 -12.99 34.44 -7.58
CA ASN A 5 -14.03 33.50 -7.18
C ASN A 5 -13.39 32.34 -6.39
N PRO A 6 -13.77 32.04 -5.13
CA PRO A 6 -13.10 31.02 -4.31
C PRO A 6 -13.36 29.56 -4.73
N LYS A 7 -14.07 29.31 -5.84
CA LYS A 7 -14.61 27.99 -6.19
C LYS A 7 -13.73 27.09 -7.07
N GLU A 8 -12.52 27.50 -7.43
CA GLU A 8 -11.64 26.65 -8.26
C GLU A 8 -10.23 26.50 -7.68
N MET A 9 -10.12 26.33 -6.37
CA MET A 9 -8.94 25.65 -5.84
C MET A 9 -9.17 24.15 -6.04
N ARG A 10 -9.05 23.69 -7.30
CA ARG A 10 -8.81 22.28 -7.60
C ARG A 10 -7.50 21.95 -6.93
N SER A 11 -7.56 21.52 -5.68
CA SER A 11 -6.42 20.91 -5.01
C SER A 11 -6.16 19.62 -5.78
N SER A 12 -5.36 19.69 -6.84
CA SER A 12 -4.73 18.52 -7.43
C SER A 12 -3.74 18.02 -6.39
N THR A 13 -4.27 17.39 -5.34
CA THR A 13 -3.43 16.68 -4.38
C THR A 13 -2.80 15.58 -5.20
N PHE A 14 -1.51 15.75 -5.50
CA PHE A 14 -0.75 14.81 -6.29
C PHE A 14 -0.76 13.48 -5.52
N ALA A 15 -1.30 12.42 -6.13
CA ALA A 15 -0.77 11.11 -5.78
C ALA A 15 0.74 11.19 -5.96
N PRO A 16 1.56 10.71 -5.01
CA PRO A 16 3.01 10.70 -5.22
C PRO A 16 3.29 9.80 -6.44
N CYS A 17 3.41 10.41 -7.62
CA CYS A 17 3.84 9.75 -8.84
C CYS A 17 5.35 9.74 -8.81
N LEU A 18 5.92 8.73 -8.14
CA LEU A 18 7.36 8.55 -8.08
C LEU A 18 7.87 7.90 -9.39
N PRO A 19 8.66 8.58 -10.23
CA PRO A 19 9.15 7.97 -11.46
C PRO A 19 10.03 6.75 -11.17
N GLY A 20 9.87 5.70 -11.98
CA GLY A 20 10.64 4.46 -11.85
C GLY A 20 10.39 3.70 -10.54
N TRP A 21 9.29 3.98 -9.83
CA TRP A 21 9.01 3.34 -8.53
C TRP A 21 8.96 1.82 -8.62
N LYS A 22 8.52 1.24 -9.74
CA LYS A 22 8.47 -0.21 -9.94
C LYS A 22 9.87 -0.82 -9.90
N ASP A 23 10.77 -0.34 -10.75
CA ASP A 23 12.14 -0.83 -10.85
C ASP A 23 12.91 -0.57 -9.55
N ARG A 24 12.68 0.57 -8.91
CA ARG A 24 13.25 0.91 -7.60
C ARG A 24 12.76 -0.01 -6.50
N SER A 25 11.46 -0.34 -6.48
CA SER A 25 10.87 -1.28 -5.52
C SER A 25 11.40 -2.68 -5.71
N LEU A 26 11.51 -3.13 -6.96
CA LEU A 26 12.08 -4.43 -7.29
C LEU A 26 13.54 -4.51 -6.86
N ALA A 27 14.35 -3.50 -7.20
CA ALA A 27 15.75 -3.43 -6.80
C ALA A 27 15.92 -3.38 -5.27
N ALA A 28 15.07 -2.62 -4.56
CA ALA A 28 15.05 -2.57 -3.10
C ALA A 28 14.72 -3.94 -2.49
N ALA A 29 13.70 -4.62 -3.00
CA ALA A 29 13.31 -5.95 -2.56
C ALA A 29 14.41 -6.99 -2.81
N GLN A 30 15.06 -6.96 -3.98
CA GLN A 30 16.15 -7.87 -4.35
C GLN A 30 17.43 -7.67 -3.52
N ARG A 31 17.67 -6.48 -2.98
CA ARG A 31 18.81 -6.23 -2.08
C ARG A 31 18.58 -6.82 -0.69
N SER A 32 17.34 -7.14 -0.33
CA SER A 32 17.03 -7.65 1.00
C SER A 32 17.52 -9.07 1.17
N ILE A 33 18.38 -9.26 2.18
CA ILE A 33 18.88 -10.57 2.59
C ILE A 33 17.71 -11.50 2.95
N SER A 34 16.64 -10.94 3.54
CA SER A 34 15.44 -11.69 3.94
C SER A 34 14.59 -12.19 2.75
N LEU A 35 14.82 -11.64 1.55
CA LEU A 35 14.15 -12.07 0.32
C LEU A 35 15.09 -12.83 -0.64
N GLY A 36 16.27 -13.24 -0.18
CA GLY A 36 17.20 -14.04 -0.99
C GLY A 36 17.57 -13.39 -2.33
N THR A 37 18.25 -14.16 -3.19
CA THR A 37 18.79 -13.67 -4.47
C THR A 37 17.96 -14.13 -5.69
N GLY A 38 16.75 -14.64 -5.47
CA GLY A 38 15.88 -15.14 -6.55
C GLY A 38 15.26 -14.00 -7.39
N GLU A 39 14.86 -14.31 -8.63
CA GLU A 39 14.07 -13.39 -9.44
C GLU A 39 12.69 -13.17 -8.80
N LEU A 40 12.51 -12.05 -8.11
CA LEU A 40 11.22 -11.64 -7.56
C LEU A 40 10.33 -11.06 -8.67
N SER A 41 9.03 -11.37 -8.62
CA SER A 41 8.05 -10.66 -9.45
C SER A 41 7.79 -9.25 -8.91
N SER A 42 7.30 -8.35 -9.77
CA SER A 42 6.88 -7.01 -9.38
C SER A 42 5.83 -7.05 -8.28
N GLU A 43 4.86 -7.96 -8.36
CA GLU A 43 3.82 -8.15 -7.34
C GLU A 43 4.40 -8.54 -5.98
N THR A 44 5.39 -9.43 -5.98
CA THR A 44 6.07 -9.87 -4.76
C THR A 44 6.86 -8.71 -4.15
N ALA A 45 7.58 -7.95 -4.98
CA ALA A 45 8.28 -6.74 -4.54
C ALA A 45 7.29 -5.72 -3.96
N PHE A 46 6.16 -5.45 -4.60
CA PHE A 46 5.18 -4.48 -4.11
C PHE A 46 4.60 -4.88 -2.76
N LEU A 47 4.29 -6.17 -2.57
CA LEU A 47 3.82 -6.66 -1.28
C LEU A 47 4.92 -6.56 -0.22
N ALA A 48 6.17 -6.87 -0.55
CA ALA A 48 7.33 -6.69 0.33
C ALA A 48 7.50 -5.24 0.80
N MET A 49 7.38 -4.28 -0.13
CA MET A 49 7.44 -2.86 0.20
C MET A 49 6.29 -2.45 1.14
N LEU A 50 5.06 -2.89 0.87
CA LEU A 50 3.92 -2.64 1.75
C LEU A 50 4.12 -3.24 3.15
N MET A 51 4.59 -4.49 3.24
CA MET A 51 4.88 -5.14 4.53
C MET A 51 5.92 -4.38 5.35
N SER A 52 6.89 -3.74 4.69
CA SER A 52 7.90 -2.92 5.35
C SER A 52 7.37 -1.58 5.88
N CYS A 53 6.25 -1.09 5.33
CA CYS A 53 5.66 0.21 5.69
C CYS A 53 4.41 0.08 6.57
N ILE A 54 4.05 -1.13 6.99
CA ILE A 54 2.81 -1.43 7.72
C ILE A 54 3.16 -2.05 9.08
N PRO A 55 2.35 -1.79 10.13
CA PRO A 55 2.55 -2.43 11.42
C PRO A 55 2.59 -3.96 11.33
N PRO A 56 3.54 -4.62 12.01
CA PRO A 56 3.65 -6.08 12.01
C PRO A 56 2.39 -6.74 12.57
N GLY A 57 2.00 -7.88 11.99
CA GLY A 57 0.82 -8.63 12.42
C GLY A 57 -0.49 -8.10 11.83
N THR A 58 -0.45 -7.07 10.98
CA THR A 58 -1.64 -6.58 10.26
C THR A 58 -2.18 -7.70 9.34
N PRO A 59 -3.45 -8.12 9.45
CA PRO A 59 -4.00 -9.14 8.56
C PRO A 59 -3.95 -8.70 7.09
N LEU A 60 -3.61 -9.62 6.17
CA LEU A 60 -3.58 -9.33 4.73
C LEU A 60 -4.92 -8.77 4.23
N GLU A 61 -6.02 -9.23 4.84
CA GLU A 61 -7.38 -8.76 4.59
C GLU A 61 -7.57 -7.25 4.84
N VAL A 62 -6.79 -6.64 5.72
CA VAL A 62 -6.84 -5.19 5.97
C VAL A 62 -6.45 -4.43 4.71
N LEU A 63 -5.39 -4.85 4.01
CA LEU A 63 -4.98 -4.22 2.76
C LEU A 63 -6.03 -4.38 1.67
N ARG A 64 -6.63 -5.57 1.54
CA ARG A 64 -7.71 -5.81 0.58
C ARG A 64 -8.91 -4.92 0.85
N LYS A 65 -9.34 -4.84 2.11
CA LYS A 65 -10.42 -3.94 2.56
C LYS A 65 -10.09 -2.46 2.35
N GLY A 66 -8.81 -2.10 2.49
CA GLY A 66 -8.28 -0.77 2.23
C GLY A 66 -8.29 -0.38 0.76
N ALA A 67 -8.08 -1.36 -0.13
CA ALA A 67 -8.11 -1.20 -1.58
C ALA A 67 -9.55 -1.19 -2.15
N ASP A 68 -10.48 -1.90 -1.51
CA ASP A 68 -11.85 -2.08 -2.00
C ASP A 68 -12.71 -0.80 -1.92
N VAL A 69 -13.75 -0.77 -2.77
CA VAL A 69 -14.74 0.30 -2.83
C VAL A 69 -15.55 0.33 -1.54
N ARG A 70 -15.38 1.40 -0.76
CA ARG A 70 -16.05 1.53 0.55
C ARG A 70 -16.58 2.92 0.78
N LYS A 71 -17.52 3.01 1.73
CA LYS A 71 -18.00 4.29 2.26
C LYS A 71 -16.88 4.97 3.05
N ARG A 72 -16.49 6.17 2.63
CA ARG A 72 -15.38 6.97 3.17
C ARG A 72 -15.75 8.45 3.13
N TRP A 73 -15.11 9.25 4.00
CA TRP A 73 -15.19 10.70 3.89
C TRP A 73 -14.49 11.16 2.62
N ASN A 74 -15.17 11.99 1.84
CA ASN A 74 -14.60 12.66 0.67
C ASN A 74 -13.95 13.99 1.09
N HIS A 75 -13.33 14.68 0.13
CA HIS A 75 -12.68 15.98 0.34
C HIS A 75 -13.65 17.10 0.76
N GLU A 76 -14.96 16.89 0.61
CA GLU A 76 -16.02 17.82 1.02
C GLU A 76 -16.53 17.52 2.45
N GLY A 77 -15.98 16.50 3.12
CA GLY A 77 -16.46 16.07 4.41
C GLY A 77 -17.82 15.36 4.34
N ALA A 78 -18.18 14.76 3.20
CA ALA A 78 -19.35 13.91 3.03
C ALA A 78 -18.97 12.43 2.90
N VAL A 79 -19.89 11.52 3.26
CA VAL A 79 -19.64 10.06 3.12
C VAL A 79 -20.07 9.58 1.74
N GLY A 80 -19.10 9.15 0.92
CA GLY A 80 -19.31 8.61 -0.42
C GLY A 80 -18.70 7.21 -0.60
N LYS A 81 -19.15 6.47 -1.62
CA LYS A 81 -18.45 5.25 -2.06
C LYS A 81 -17.24 5.66 -2.91
N LEU A 82 -16.04 5.44 -2.39
CA LEU A 82 -14.79 5.81 -3.06
C LEU A 82 -13.93 4.56 -3.29
N LYS A 83 -13.23 4.53 -4.42
CA LYS A 83 -12.15 3.57 -4.71
C LYS A 83 -10.87 4.03 -4.04
N ALA A 84 -9.93 3.12 -3.80
CA ALA A 84 -8.64 3.50 -3.23
C ALA A 84 -7.84 4.39 -4.18
N ARG A 85 -7.96 4.19 -5.50
CA ARG A 85 -7.37 5.09 -6.50
C ARG A 85 -7.87 6.53 -6.44
N ASP A 86 -9.10 6.75 -5.98
CA ASP A 86 -9.67 8.09 -5.79
C ASP A 86 -9.03 8.81 -4.59
N LEU A 87 -8.34 8.04 -3.75
CA LEU A 87 -7.57 8.48 -2.58
C LEU A 87 -6.08 8.27 -2.78
N PHE A 88 -5.61 8.35 -4.04
CA PHE A 88 -4.18 8.38 -4.40
C PHE A 88 -3.43 7.05 -4.24
N VAL A 89 -4.14 5.93 -4.05
CA VAL A 89 -3.50 4.61 -4.18
C VAL A 89 -3.16 4.35 -5.65
N HIS A 90 -1.94 3.92 -5.94
CA HIS A 90 -1.52 3.65 -7.31
C HIS A 90 -2.35 2.50 -7.91
N PRO A 91 -2.85 2.61 -9.17
CA PRO A 91 -3.70 1.58 -9.78
C PRO A 91 -3.13 0.16 -9.76
N ASP A 92 -1.83 0.01 -10.01
CA ASP A 92 -1.17 -1.30 -9.96
C ASP A 92 -1.15 -1.92 -8.56
N ILE A 93 -1.05 -1.10 -7.52
CA ILE A 93 -1.13 -1.56 -6.12
C ILE A 93 -2.57 -1.97 -5.81
N GLU A 94 -3.54 -1.16 -6.22
CA GLU A 94 -4.96 -1.50 -6.09
C GLU A 94 -5.30 -2.80 -6.84
N GLU A 95 -4.80 -3.00 -8.06
CA GLU A 95 -5.01 -4.22 -8.84
C GLU A 95 -4.43 -5.45 -8.13
N LEU A 96 -3.19 -5.36 -7.61
CA LEU A 96 -2.58 -6.42 -6.83
C LEU A 96 -3.46 -6.80 -5.64
N LEU A 97 -3.91 -5.81 -4.86
CA LEU A 97 -4.67 -6.03 -3.63
C LEU A 97 -6.09 -6.55 -3.88
N LEU A 98 -6.71 -6.17 -5.01
CA LEU A 98 -8.05 -6.61 -5.39
C LEU A 98 -8.07 -7.95 -6.13
N ASN A 99 -6.93 -8.46 -6.57
CA ASN A 99 -6.82 -9.77 -7.19
C ASN A 99 -6.37 -10.83 -6.17
N PRO A 100 -7.28 -11.68 -5.65
CA PRO A 100 -6.94 -12.61 -4.57
C PRO A 100 -5.88 -13.65 -4.95
N ALA A 101 -5.81 -14.04 -6.22
CA ALA A 101 -4.81 -14.98 -6.69
C ALA A 101 -3.42 -14.33 -6.68
N LYS A 102 -3.27 -13.16 -7.33
CA LYS A 102 -2.00 -12.41 -7.34
C LYS A 102 -1.52 -12.08 -5.92
N LEU A 103 -2.43 -11.62 -5.05
CA LEU A 103 -2.09 -11.27 -3.68
C LEU A 103 -1.61 -12.47 -2.87
N ARG A 104 -2.31 -13.60 -2.97
CA ARG A 104 -1.94 -14.84 -2.28
C ARG A 104 -0.61 -15.38 -2.80
N ASP A 105 -0.39 -15.34 -4.11
CA ASP A 105 0.85 -15.83 -4.72
C ASP A 105 2.04 -14.94 -4.31
N ALA A 106 1.88 -13.61 -4.34
CA ALA A 106 2.89 -12.68 -3.83
C ALA A 106 3.20 -12.90 -2.34
N TRP A 107 2.18 -13.15 -1.50
CA TRP A 107 2.36 -13.45 -0.08
C TRP A 107 3.10 -14.77 0.14
N LYS A 108 2.72 -15.83 -0.59
CA LYS A 108 3.41 -17.13 -0.55
C LYS A 108 4.87 -16.98 -0.96
N CYS A 109 5.16 -16.25 -2.02
CA CYS A 109 6.52 -15.96 -2.45
C CYS A 109 7.29 -15.28 -1.31
N CYS A 110 6.80 -14.17 -0.77
CA CYS A 110 7.46 -13.49 0.35
C CYS A 110 7.73 -14.42 1.55
N ARG A 111 6.76 -15.27 1.89
CA ARG A 111 6.87 -16.23 3.00
C ARG A 111 7.94 -17.30 2.75
N VAL A 112 7.87 -17.95 1.58
CA VAL A 112 8.83 -19.01 1.18
C VAL A 112 10.23 -18.45 1.16
N THR A 113 10.38 -17.26 0.59
CA THR A 113 11.67 -16.59 0.48
C THR A 113 12.23 -16.18 1.84
N ALA A 114 11.38 -15.83 2.79
CA ALA A 114 11.77 -15.59 4.18
C ALA A 114 12.02 -16.88 5.01
N GLY A 115 11.95 -18.06 4.39
CA GLY A 115 12.22 -19.34 5.05
C GLY A 115 11.17 -19.75 6.07
N LEU A 116 9.92 -19.30 5.91
CA LEU A 116 8.84 -19.57 6.84
C LEU A 116 8.00 -20.80 6.46
N GLU A 117 7.48 -21.48 7.49
CA GLU A 117 6.70 -22.70 7.36
C GLU A 117 5.35 -22.52 6.61
N PRO A 118 4.78 -23.59 6.03
CA PRO A 118 3.54 -23.55 5.26
C PRO A 118 2.29 -23.08 6.03
N ASP A 119 2.30 -23.15 7.37
CA ASP A 119 1.14 -22.89 8.21
C ASP A 119 1.17 -21.51 8.92
N VAL A 120 2.06 -20.61 8.49
CA VAL A 120 2.07 -19.23 9.01
C VAL A 120 0.75 -18.52 8.65
N PRO A 121 0.07 -17.84 9.61
CA PRO A 121 -1.13 -17.06 9.33
C PRO A 121 -0.92 -16.03 8.21
N GLU A 122 -1.95 -15.76 7.40
CA GLU A 122 -1.94 -14.72 6.34
C GLU A 122 -1.97 -13.29 6.92
N VAL A 123 -0.92 -12.95 7.66
CA VAL A 123 -0.65 -11.63 8.23
C VAL A 123 0.60 -11.03 7.57
N LEU A 124 0.65 -9.70 7.56
CA LEU A 124 1.81 -8.91 7.17
C LEU A 124 2.75 -8.90 8.38
N SER A 125 3.59 -9.91 8.48
CA SER A 125 4.63 -9.97 9.51
C SER A 125 5.94 -9.35 9.02
N SER A 126 6.74 -8.85 9.95
CA SER A 126 8.05 -8.21 9.70
C SER A 126 9.13 -9.11 9.12
N PHE A 127 8.81 -10.32 8.66
CA PHE A 127 9.82 -11.20 8.07
C PHE A 127 10.40 -10.62 6.78
N VAL A 128 9.69 -9.69 6.14
CA VAL A 128 10.19 -8.83 5.05
C VAL A 128 10.32 -7.39 5.52
N ALA A 129 10.86 -7.15 6.71
CA ALA A 129 11.32 -5.82 7.07
C ALA A 129 12.54 -5.50 6.19
N LEU A 130 12.30 -4.88 5.03
CA LEU A 130 13.37 -4.34 4.22
C LEU A 130 14.14 -3.35 5.10
N SER A 131 15.46 -3.53 5.18
CA SER A 131 16.30 -2.64 5.98
C SER A 131 16.19 -1.20 5.45
N GLU A 132 16.35 -0.21 6.32
CA GLU A 132 16.14 1.20 5.94
C GLU A 132 17.04 1.65 4.79
N ASP A 133 18.22 1.04 4.65
CA ASP A 133 19.18 1.25 3.55
C ASP A 133 18.71 0.71 2.19
N CYS A 134 17.70 -0.18 2.17
CA CYS A 134 17.09 -0.66 0.94
C CYS A 134 16.22 0.41 0.28
N PHE A 135 15.73 1.37 1.06
CA PHE A 135 14.93 2.48 0.58
C PHE A 135 15.78 3.73 0.38
N ASP A 136 15.63 4.34 -0.79
CA ASP A 136 15.85 5.78 -0.86
C ASP A 136 14.67 6.52 -0.21
N ALA A 137 14.87 7.78 0.17
CA ALA A 137 13.89 8.56 0.93
C ALA A 137 12.55 8.73 0.20
N ASP A 138 12.57 8.96 -1.12
CA ASP A 138 11.35 9.16 -1.89
C ASP A 138 10.56 7.87 -2.04
N LEU A 139 11.25 6.75 -2.22
CA LEU A 139 10.64 5.42 -2.29
C LEU A 139 9.99 5.04 -0.96
N LYS A 140 10.66 5.31 0.17
CA LYS A 140 10.08 5.10 1.50
C LYS A 140 8.83 5.95 1.69
N LEU A 141 8.88 7.24 1.32
CA LEU A 141 7.74 8.15 1.44
C LEU A 141 6.57 7.68 0.57
N PHE A 142 6.84 7.28 -0.68
CA PHE A 142 5.84 6.72 -1.59
C PHE A 142 5.12 5.53 -0.94
N TRP A 143 5.84 4.49 -0.53
CA TRP A 143 5.23 3.27 0.02
C TRP A 143 4.57 3.50 1.38
N SER A 144 5.14 4.37 2.22
CA SER A 144 4.52 4.77 3.49
C SER A 144 3.18 5.47 3.27
N PHE A 145 3.08 6.33 2.24
CA PHE A 145 1.84 6.99 1.89
C PHE A 145 0.80 6.00 1.35
N GLN A 146 1.20 5.07 0.47
CA GLN A 146 0.32 4.00 -0.02
C GLN A 146 -0.23 3.15 1.15
N ALA A 147 0.67 2.72 2.05
CA ALA A 147 0.33 1.95 3.24
C ALA A 147 -0.64 2.70 4.17
N LEU A 148 -0.39 3.98 4.43
CA LEU A 148 -1.25 4.82 5.27
C LEU A 148 -2.68 4.89 4.73
N ILE A 149 -2.85 5.19 3.44
CA ILE A 149 -4.18 5.28 2.83
C ILE A 149 -4.91 3.93 2.89
N LEU A 150 -4.20 2.83 2.65
CA LEU A 150 -4.79 1.48 2.71
C LEU A 150 -5.24 1.11 4.13
N ILE A 151 -4.40 1.35 5.15
CA ILE A 151 -4.74 1.06 6.56
C ILE A 151 -5.93 1.92 7.00
N CYS A 152 -5.84 3.24 6.83
CA CYS A 152 -6.92 4.16 7.20
C CYS A 152 -8.19 3.84 6.43
N GLY A 153 -8.04 3.44 5.16
CA GLY A 153 -9.12 3.01 4.29
C GLY A 153 -9.84 1.74 4.72
N ALA A 154 -9.17 0.87 5.48
CA ALA A 154 -9.77 -0.35 6.00
C ALA A 154 -10.69 -0.09 7.21
N ILE A 155 -10.51 1.05 7.90
CA ILE A 155 -11.31 1.46 9.05
C ILE A 155 -12.72 1.84 8.58
N PRO A 156 -13.79 1.28 9.17
CA PRO A 156 -15.15 1.69 8.84
C PRO A 156 -15.37 3.18 9.13
N TRP A 157 -16.01 3.92 8.22
CA TRP A 157 -16.27 5.36 8.40
C TRP A 157 -17.02 5.70 9.71
N LYS A 158 -17.90 4.81 10.16
CA LYS A 158 -18.66 4.95 11.42
C LYS A 158 -17.80 4.89 12.67
N SER A 159 -16.61 4.29 12.58
CA SER A 159 -15.69 4.17 13.72
C SER A 159 -14.93 5.47 14.02
N LEU A 160 -15.14 6.52 13.22
CA LEU A 160 -14.50 7.82 13.38
C LEU A 160 -15.46 8.90 13.92
N GLU A 161 -16.71 8.53 14.23
CA GLU A 161 -17.66 9.44 14.89
C GLU A 161 -17.33 9.52 16.40
N PRO A 162 -17.28 10.72 17.00
CA PRO A 162 -17.19 10.85 18.45
C PRO A 162 -18.38 10.13 19.10
N VAL A 163 -18.09 9.32 20.13
CA VAL A 163 -19.10 8.71 21.01
C VAL A 163 -19.62 9.77 21.98
#